data_AF-W2D0V2-F1
#
_entry.id   AF-W2D0V2-F1
#
_cell.length_a   1.000
_cell.length_b   1.000
_cell.length_c   1.000
_cell.angle_alpha   90.00
_cell.angle_beta   90.00
_cell.angle_gamma   90.00
#
_symmetry.space_group_name_H-M   'P 1'
#
loop_
_entity.id
_entity.type
_entity.pdbx_description
1 polymer ?
#
loop_
_entity_poly.entity_id
_entity_poly.type
_entity_poly.pdbx_seq_one_letter_code
_entity_poly.pdbx_strand_id
1 'polypeptide(L)' 'MRKRKIKNGTQYSLCLDYYPGYRDNVTMRVITREALGIYIFAKPANQQERDFNARMMKKAVILRNQRYEAIFNENN' A
#
# COMPACT_ATOMS: atom_id res chain seq x y z
N MET A 1 0.38 5.59 4.68
CA MET A 1 -0.32 4.55 3.89
C MET A 1 -1.75 4.97 3.72
N ARG A 2 -2.25 5.05 2.49
CA ARG A 2 -3.58 5.55 2.16
C ARG A 2 -4.53 4.39 1.85
N LYS A 3 -5.79 4.57 2.22
CA LYS A 3 -6.89 3.64 1.91
C LYS A 3 -7.74 4.26 0.80
N ARG A 4 -7.97 3.51 -0.28
CA ARG A 4 -8.86 3.91 -1.39
C ARG A 4 -10.08 3.00 -1.40
N LYS A 5 -11.29 3.59 -1.39
CA LYS A 5 -12.53 2.81 -1.51
C LYS A 5 -12.58 2.11 -2.87
N ILE A 6 -12.94 0.83 -2.87
CA ILE A 6 -13.18 0.02 -4.06
C ILE A 6 -14.44 -0.82 -3.86
N LYS A 7 -14.91 -1.52 -4.90
CA LYS A 7 -16.09 -2.41 -4.85
C LYS A 7 -17.28 -1.74 -4.13
N ASN A 8 -17.67 -0.56 -4.63
CA ASN A 8 -18.75 0.25 -4.06
C ASN A 8 -18.60 0.57 -2.56
N GLY A 9 -17.35 0.65 -2.07
CA GLY A 9 -17.04 1.02 -0.69
C GLY A 9 -17.06 -0.14 0.31
N THR A 10 -17.22 -1.38 -0.15
CA THR A 10 -17.16 -2.58 0.71
C THR A 10 -15.73 -2.94 1.11
N GLN A 11 -14.74 -2.56 0.30
CA GLN A 11 -13.33 -2.82 0.56
C GLN A 11 -12.48 -1.55 0.38
N TYR A 12 -11.34 -1.53 1.06
CA TYR A 12 -10.28 -0.57 0.83
C TYR A 12 -9.09 -1.24 0.14
N SER A 13 -8.61 -0.64 -0.94
CA SER A 13 -7.28 -0.91 -1.49
C SER A 13 -6.24 -0.09 -0.75
N LEU A 14 -5.13 -0.71 -0.38
CA LEU A 14 -4.01 -0.04 0.29
C LEU A 14 -3.01 0.49 -0.75
N CYS A 15 -2.60 1.74 -0.56
CA CYS A 15 -1.65 2.43 -1.42
C CYS A 15 -0.56 3.10 -0.59
N LEU A 16 0.64 3.20 -1.18
CA LEU A 16 1.71 4.06 -0.71
C LEU A 16 1.56 5.42 -1.39
N ASP A 17 1.78 6.47 -0.62
CA ASP A 17 1.91 7.84 -1.12
C ASP A 17 3.33 8.28 -0.79
N TYR A 18 4.03 8.84 -1.78
CA TYR A 18 5.39 9.35 -1.67
C TYR A 18 5.35 10.88 -1.80
N TYR A 19 5.90 11.59 -0.80
CA TYR A 19 6.02 13.04 -0.84
C TYR A 19 7.38 13.49 -0.28
N PRO A 20 8.24 14.14 -1.09
CA PRO A 20 8.09 14.35 -2.54
C PRO A 20 8.00 13.02 -3.30
N GLY A 21 7.46 13.03 -4.52
CA GLY A 21 7.50 11.84 -5.38
C GLY A 21 8.94 11.45 -5.67
N TYR A 22 9.21 10.15 -5.81
CA TYR A 22 10.54 9.67 -6.21
C TYR A 22 10.58 9.46 -7.71
N ARG A 23 11.77 9.58 -8.31
CA ARG A 23 11.97 9.25 -9.72
C ARG A 23 12.34 7.79 -9.84
N ASP A 24 11.55 7.04 -10.60
CA ASP A 24 11.82 5.65 -10.90
C ASP A 24 12.88 5.55 -12.00
N ASN A 25 14.00 4.88 -11.74
CA ASN A 25 15.14 4.83 -12.65
C ASN A 25 14.89 3.95 -13.89
N VAL A 26 13.91 3.05 -13.83
CA VAL A 26 13.56 2.14 -14.93
C VAL A 26 12.63 2.83 -15.92
N THR A 27 11.51 3.39 -15.44
CA THR A 27 10.50 4.04 -16.28
C THR A 27 10.78 5.53 -16.50
N MET A 28 11.73 6.11 -15.77
CA MET A 28 12.07 7.53 -15.75
C MET A 28 10.92 8.45 -15.32
N ARG A 29 9.87 7.91 -14.70
CA ARG A 29 8.68 8.65 -14.25
C ARG A 29 8.79 9.04 -12.79
N VAL A 30 8.17 10.15 -12.42
CA VAL A 30 7.97 10.52 -11.02
C VAL A 30 6.76 9.77 -10.48
N ILE A 31 6.99 8.90 -9.50
CA ILE A 31 5.95 8.12 -8.83
C ILE A 31 5.60 8.82 -7.51
N THR A 32 4.34 9.21 -7.38
CA THR A 32 3.79 9.80 -6.14
C THR A 32 2.87 8.85 -5.40
N ARG A 33 2.41 7.79 -6.08
CA ARG A 33 1.49 6.79 -5.52
C ARG A 33 1.74 5.43 -6.14
N GLU A 34 1.73 4.40 -5.29
CA GLU A 34 1.81 3.00 -5.70
C GLU A 34 0.69 2.20 -5.03
N ALA A 35 -0.03 1.38 -5.81
CA ALA A 35 -1.02 0.47 -5.25
C ALA A 35 -0.34 -0.84 -4.80
N LEU A 36 -0.59 -1.26 -3.55
CA LEU A 36 0.04 -2.47 -2.99
C LEU A 36 -0.61 -3.79 -3.44
N GLY A 37 -1.72 -3.73 -4.17
CA GLY A 37 -2.55 -4.91 -4.48
C GLY A 37 -3.17 -5.58 -3.25
N ILE A 38 -3.07 -4.97 -2.07
CA ILE A 38 -3.64 -5.48 -0.82
C ILE A 38 -5.00 -4.81 -0.58
N TYR A 39 -5.96 -5.64 -0.16
CA TYR A 39 -7.32 -5.22 0.13
C TYR A 39 -7.71 -5.57 1.57
N ILE A 40 -8.52 -4.72 2.18
CA ILE A 40 -9.10 -4.93 3.51
C ILE A 40 -10.60 -4.64 3.46
N PHE A 41 -11.37 -5.27 4.34
CA PHE A 41 -12.79 -4.97 4.51
C PHE A 41 -12.98 -3.56 5.06
N ALA A 42 -13.91 -2.80 4.49
CA ALA A 42 -14.17 -1.44 4.92
C ALA A 42 -14.91 -1.37 6.26
N LYS A 43 -15.80 -2.34 6.50
CA LYS A 43 -16.56 -2.52 7.74
C LYS A 43 -16.55 -4.02 8.08
N PRO A 44 -15.52 -4.52 8.78
CA PRO A 44 -15.46 -5.94 9.14
C PRO A 44 -16.55 -6.28 10.16
N ALA A 45 -17.42 -7.23 9.84
CA ALA A 45 -18.54 -7.67 10.67
C ALA A 45 -18.07 -8.64 11.77
N ASN A 46 -17.18 -9.57 11.43
CA ASN A 46 -16.82 -10.71 12.28
C ASN A 46 -15.35 -10.65 12.72
N GLN A 47 -14.98 -11.38 13.79
CA GLN A 47 -13.59 -11.42 14.28
C GLN A 47 -12.62 -11.90 13.19
N GLN A 48 -13.01 -12.90 12.40
CA GLN A 48 -12.21 -13.40 11.29
C GLN A 48 -11.87 -12.33 10.23
N GLU A 49 -12.80 -11.42 9.94
CA GLU A 49 -12.57 -10.30 9.01
C GLU A 49 -11.64 -9.24 9.62
N ARG A 50 -11.72 -9.02 10.94
CA ARG A 50 -10.80 -8.14 11.67
C ARG A 50 -9.38 -8.72 11.67
N ASP A 51 -9.25 -10.01 11.92
CA ASP A 51 -7.97 -10.73 11.90
C ASP A 51 -7.38 -10.76 10.48
N PHE A 52 -8.23 -10.95 9.47
CA PHE A 52 -7.83 -10.79 8.07
C PHE A 52 -7.28 -9.38 7.81
N ASN A 53 -8.00 -8.33 8.20
CA ASN A 53 -7.55 -6.96 8.05
C ASN A 53 -6.21 -6.71 8.77
N ALA A 54 -6.03 -7.23 9.99
CA ALA A 54 -4.80 -7.11 10.75
C ALA A 54 -3.61 -7.77 10.03
N ARG A 55 -3.79 -9.00 9.52
CA ARG A 55 -2.77 -9.71 8.73
C ARG A 55 -2.42 -8.96 7.45
N MET A 56 -3.42 -8.47 6.72
CA MET A 56 -3.21 -7.70 5.50
C MET A 56 -2.50 -6.37 5.76
N MET A 57 -2.82 -5.69 6.86
CA MET A 57 -2.10 -4.48 7.28
C MET A 57 -0.64 -4.76 7.63
N LYS A 58 -0.35 -5.87 8.32
CA LYS A 58 1.03 -6.29 8.60
C LYS A 58 1.81 -6.55 7.31
N LYS A 59 1.20 -7.26 6.36
CA LYS A 59 1.78 -7.50 5.02
C LYS A 59 2.06 -6.18 4.29
N ALA A 60 1.14 -5.21 4.37
CA ALA A 60 1.31 -3.91 3.74
C ALA A 60 2.46 -3.09 4.34
N VAL A 61 2.67 -3.17 5.66
CA VAL A 61 3.81 -2.52 6.32
C VAL A 61 5.14 -3.13 5.87
N ILE A 62 5.20 -4.46 5.73
CA ILE A 62 6.41 -5.15 5.23
C ILE A 62 6.73 -4.69 3.82
N LEU A 63 5.75 -4.72 2.90
CA LEU A 63 5.95 -4.26 1.52
C LEU A 63 6.37 -2.79 1.45
N ARG A 64 5.79 -1.93 2.30
CA ARG A 64 6.18 -0.52 2.40
C ARG A 64 7.66 -0.39 2.74
N ASN A 65 8.12 -1.11 3.77
CA ASN A 65 9.51 -1.02 4.19
C ASN A 65 10.43 -1.54 3.08
N GLN A 66 10.10 -2.67 2.44
CA GLN A 66 10.86 -3.19 1.30
C GLN A 66 10.93 -2.19 0.14
N ARG A 67 9.83 -1.49 -0.16
CA ARG A 67 9.81 -0.42 -1.18
C ARG A 67 10.70 0.75 -0.80
N TYR A 68 10.68 1.19 0.45
CA TYR A 68 11.56 2.28 0.89
C TYR A 68 13.04 1.91 0.80
N GLU A 69 13.41 0.70 1.23
CA GLU A 69 14.78 0.20 1.09
C GLU A 69 15.22 0.13 -0.39
N ALA A 70 14.34 -0.38 -1.27
CA ALA A 70 14.63 -0.46 -2.70
C ALA A 70 14.85 0.94 -3.31
N ILE A 71 13.94 1.89 -3.04
CA ILE A 71 14.06 3.27 -3.53
C ILE A 71 15.32 3.94 -2.99
N PHE A 72 15.67 3.69 -1.72
CA PHE A 72 16.89 4.26 -1.14
C PHE A 72 18.15 3.71 -1.80
N ASN A 73 18.21 2.39 -2.01
CA ASN A 73 19.37 1.74 -2.63
C ASN A 73 19.51 2.03 -4.13
N GLU A 74 18.41 2.26 -4.84
CA GLU A 74 18.45 2.65 -6.27
C GLU A 74 18.92 4.10 -6.48
N ASN A 75 18.85 4.94 -5.43
CA ASN A 75 19.24 6.35 -5.48
C ASN A 75 20.65 6.63 -4.92
N ASN A 76 21.35 5.61 -4.39
CA ASN A 76 22.76 5.67 -4.00
C ASN A 76 23.63 4.94 -5.04
#